data_AF-A0A946MPJ4-F1
#
_entry.id   AF-A0A946MPJ4-F1
#
_cell.length_a   1.000
_cell.length_b   1.000
_cell.length_c   1.000
_cell.angle_alpha   90.00
_cell.angle_beta   90.00
_cell.angle_gamma   90.00
#
_symmetry.space_group_name_H-M   'P 1'
#
loop_
_entity.id
_entity.type
_entity.pdbx_description
1 polymer ?
#
loop_
_entity_poly.entity_id
_entity_poly.type
_entity_poly.pdbx_seq_one_letter_code
_entity_poly.pdbx_strand_id
1 'polypeptide(L)'
;MSKLFSRFTNKKEKDLRVLRDFIHIYCREKHKDRTKLTFSSSDASVQKAMGDKKIALCPNCSKLLNHGMVKLLMCPYDPKPMCKKCTTHCYAPGYRESIKEVMRFSGIYLIKHGRLDMILHYFL
;
A
#
# COMPACT_ATOMS: atom_id res chain seq x y z
N MET A 1 13.41 -19.03 4.61
CA MET A 1 13.72 -17.77 3.90
C MET A 1 13.11 -16.58 4.66
N SER A 2 13.70 -16.20 5.79
CA SER A 2 13.08 -15.34 6.81
C SER A 2 14.03 -14.25 7.33
N LYS A 3 14.59 -13.45 6.41
CA LYS A 3 15.36 -12.23 6.77
C LYS A 3 14.87 -10.96 6.07
N LEU A 4 13.81 -11.04 5.26
CA LEU A 4 13.31 -9.89 4.51
C LEU A 4 12.53 -8.89 5.39
N PHE A 5 11.98 -9.39 6.50
CA PHE A 5 10.98 -8.71 7.32
C PHE A 5 11.53 -8.19 8.66
N SER A 6 12.84 -8.30 8.91
CA SER A 6 13.50 -7.75 10.10
C SER A 6 13.69 -6.22 10.08
N ARG A 7 13.08 -5.53 9.10
CA ARG A 7 13.26 -4.09 8.84
C ARG A 7 11.95 -3.29 9.00
N PHE A 8 11.07 -3.70 9.91
CA PHE A 8 9.91 -2.90 10.28
C PHE A 8 10.35 -1.69 11.10
N THR A 9 10.02 -0.51 10.60
CA THR A 9 10.12 0.75 11.36
C THR A 9 8.73 1.33 11.48
N ASN A 10 8.49 2.18 12.50
CA ASN A 10 7.18 2.84 12.69
C ASN A 10 6.69 3.54 11.40
N LYS A 11 7.61 4.11 10.62
CA LYS A 11 7.29 4.72 9.32
C LYS A 11 6.85 3.69 8.29
N LYS A 12 7.61 2.58 8.14
CA LYS A 12 7.26 1.51 7.19
C LYS A 12 5.94 0.82 7.54
N GLU A 13 5.63 0.64 8.81
CA GLU A 13 4.35 0.09 9.24
C GLU A 13 3.18 1.02 8.87
N LYS A 14 3.31 2.33 9.11
CA LYS A 14 2.31 3.33 8.69
C LYS A 14 2.12 3.34 7.18
N ASP A 15 3.23 3.38 6.43
CA ASP A 15 3.20 3.33 4.95
C ASP A 15 2.50 2.06 4.44
N LEU A 16 2.71 0.92 5.11
CA LEU A 16 2.07 -0.36 4.75
C LEU A 16 0.55 -0.31 4.97
N ARG A 17 0.09 0.26 6.10
CA ARG A 17 -1.34 0.43 6.38
C ARG A 17 -2.00 1.36 5.36
N VAL A 18 -1.36 2.48 5.03
CA VAL A 18 -1.84 3.41 3.99
C VAL A 18 -1.94 2.72 2.64
N LEU A 19 -0.88 2.02 2.22
CA LEU A 19 -0.86 1.27 0.96
C LEU A 19 -2.01 0.26 0.88
N ARG A 20 -2.22 -0.52 1.95
CA ARG A 20 -3.32 -1.47 2.08
C ARG A 20 -4.67 -0.79 1.91
N ASP A 21 -4.96 0.25 2.70
CA ASP A 21 -6.26 0.92 2.68
C ASP A 21 -6.55 1.56 1.32
N PHE A 22 -5.54 2.16 0.69
CA PHE A 22 -5.69 2.78 -0.61
C PHE A 22 -5.95 1.75 -1.71
N ILE A 23 -5.23 0.62 -1.71
CA ILE A 23 -5.48 -0.48 -2.66
C ILE A 23 -6.87 -1.08 -2.42
N HIS A 24 -7.31 -1.21 -1.17
CA HIS A 24 -8.64 -1.72 -0.85
C HIS A 24 -9.75 -0.80 -1.38
N ILE A 25 -9.66 0.52 -1.15
CA ILE A 25 -10.61 1.50 -1.69
C ILE A 25 -10.64 1.45 -3.21
N TYR A 26 -9.47 1.49 -3.85
CA TYR A 26 -9.37 1.42 -5.31
C TYR A 26 -10.02 0.14 -5.84
N CYS A 27 -9.69 -1.03 -5.28
CA CYS A 27 -10.27 -2.29 -5.69
C CYS A 27 -11.79 -2.34 -5.47
N ARG A 28 -12.28 -1.78 -4.36
CA ARG A 28 -13.71 -1.78 -4.05
C ARG A 28 -14.50 -0.95 -5.06
N GLU A 29 -14.01 0.24 -5.37
CA GLU A 29 -14.72 1.22 -6.19
C GLU A 29 -14.51 1.06 -7.70
N LYS A 30 -13.29 0.71 -8.14
CA LYS A 30 -12.95 0.58 -9.56
C LYS A 30 -13.17 -0.82 -10.13
N HIS A 31 -13.13 -1.86 -9.30
CA HIS A 31 -13.29 -3.25 -9.72
C HIS A 31 -14.51 -3.87 -9.02
N LYS A 32 -15.71 -3.35 -9.32
CA LYS A 32 -16.97 -3.81 -8.70
C LYS A 32 -17.40 -5.19 -9.21
N ASP A 33 -17.09 -5.44 -10.48
CA ASP A 33 -17.38 -6.63 -11.29
C ASP A 33 -16.43 -7.82 -11.04
N ARG A 34 -15.27 -7.58 -10.43
CA ARG A 34 -14.27 -8.63 -10.23
C ARG A 34 -14.52 -9.42 -8.94
N THR A 35 -14.30 -10.73 -9.00
CA THR A 35 -14.27 -11.61 -7.83
C THR A 35 -13.17 -11.16 -6.87
N LYS A 36 -13.53 -11.04 -5.58
CA LYS A 36 -12.64 -10.61 -4.50
C LYS A 36 -12.47 -11.74 -3.51
N LEU A 37 -11.21 -12.00 -3.15
CA LEU A 37 -10.86 -12.97 -2.12
C LEU A 37 -10.27 -12.22 -0.93
N THR A 38 -10.46 -12.78 0.26
CA THR A 38 -9.81 -12.27 1.48
C THR A 38 -8.31 -12.30 1.28
N PHE A 39 -7.68 -11.13 1.41
CA PHE A 39 -6.22 -11.02 1.36
C PHE A 39 -5.64 -11.51 2.69
N SER A 40 -4.77 -12.51 2.63
CA SER A 40 -3.98 -13.00 3.76
C SER A 40 -2.50 -12.96 3.41
N SER A 41 -1.67 -12.57 4.38
CA SER A 41 -0.22 -12.74 4.31
C SER A 41 0.16 -13.95 5.16
N SER A 42 1.06 -14.79 4.67
CA SER A 42 1.59 -15.95 5.41
C SER A 42 2.55 -15.55 6.53
N ASP A 43 3.01 -14.30 6.55
CA ASP A 43 3.94 -13.78 7.55
C ASP A 43 3.20 -13.05 8.68
N ALA A 44 3.36 -13.55 9.91
CA ALA A 44 2.69 -13.01 11.11
C ALA A 44 3.11 -11.56 11.42
N SER A 45 4.35 -11.16 11.12
CA SER A 45 4.82 -9.78 11.34
C SER A 45 4.14 -8.81 10.38
N VAL A 46 3.97 -9.22 9.12
CA VAL A 46 3.17 -8.45 8.14
C VAL A 46 1.72 -8.36 8.58
N GLN A 47 1.15 -9.48 9.04
CA GLN A 47 -0.24 -9.53 9.47
C GLN A 47 -0.48 -8.58 10.65
N LYS A 48 0.43 -8.57 11.63
CA LYS A 48 0.43 -7.62 12.76
C LYS A 48 0.58 -6.16 12.31
N ALA A 49 1.49 -5.89 11.36
CA ALA A 49 1.73 -4.54 10.83
C ALA A 49 0.53 -4.01 10.02
N MET A 50 -0.18 -4.88 9.30
CA MET A 50 -1.44 -4.52 8.65
C MET A 50 -2.58 -4.37 9.69
N GLY A 51 -2.52 -5.08 10.82
CA GLY A 51 -3.56 -5.09 11.84
C GLY A 51 -4.75 -5.97 11.47
N ASP A 52 -5.73 -6.08 12.36
CA ASP A 52 -6.78 -7.12 12.30
C ASP A 52 -7.86 -6.90 11.22
N LYS A 53 -7.69 -5.87 10.38
CA LYS A 53 -8.68 -5.52 9.36
C LYS A 53 -8.57 -6.46 8.17
N LYS A 54 -9.52 -7.40 8.08
CA LYS A 54 -9.71 -8.25 6.91
C LYS A 54 -10.12 -7.38 5.71
N ILE A 55 -9.42 -7.53 4.60
CA ILE A 55 -9.76 -6.87 3.33
C ILE A 55 -9.98 -7.92 2.25
N ALA A 56 -10.90 -7.65 1.33
CA ALA A 56 -11.10 -8.46 0.14
C ALA A 56 -10.57 -7.70 -1.08
N LEU A 57 -9.75 -8.37 -1.90
CA LEU A 57 -9.12 -7.80 -3.09
C LEU A 57 -9.30 -8.74 -4.30
N CYS A 58 -9.39 -8.17 -5.49
CA CYS A 58 -9.28 -8.94 -6.73
C CYS A 58 -7.82 -9.43 -6.92
N PRO A 59 -7.57 -10.46 -7.74
CA PRO A 59 -6.23 -11.03 -7.94
C PRO A 59 -5.16 -9.99 -8.31
N ASN A 60 -5.51 -9.01 -9.15
CA ASN A 60 -4.58 -7.96 -9.58
C ASN A 60 -4.20 -7.01 -8.43
N CYS A 61 -5.18 -6.58 -7.63
CA CYS A 61 -4.92 -5.71 -6.48
C CYS A 61 -4.17 -6.44 -5.37
N SER A 62 -4.42 -7.75 -5.19
CA SER A 62 -3.65 -8.60 -4.28
C SER A 62 -2.17 -8.68 -4.70
N LYS A 63 -1.89 -8.94 -5.99
CA LYS A 63 -0.53 -8.92 -6.55
C LYS A 63 0.15 -7.56 -6.37
N LEU A 64 -0.58 -6.47 -6.61
CA LEU A 64 -0.09 -5.10 -6.45
C LEU A 64 0.30 -4.80 -4.99
N LEU A 65 -0.53 -5.21 -4.03
CA LEU A 65 -0.27 -5.04 -2.60
C LEU A 65 0.96 -5.83 -2.15
N ASN A 66 1.06 -7.10 -2.55
CA ASN A 66 2.22 -7.94 -2.25
C ASN A 66 3.51 -7.34 -2.81
N HIS A 67 3.49 -6.88 -4.07
CA HIS A 67 4.66 -6.25 -4.67
C HIS A 67 5.04 -4.97 -3.92
N GLY A 68 4.09 -4.08 -3.63
CA GLY A 68 4.35 -2.85 -2.89
C GLY A 68 4.90 -3.09 -1.49
N MET A 69 4.38 -4.08 -0.77
CA MET A 69 4.86 -4.49 0.54
C MET A 69 6.32 -4.94 0.50
N VAL A 70 6.66 -5.85 -0.42
CA VAL A 70 8.04 -6.33 -0.58
C VAL A 70 8.99 -5.16 -0.84
N LYS A 71 8.63 -4.24 -1.73
CA LYS A 71 9.45 -3.05 -2.04
C LYS A 71 9.60 -2.08 -0.87
N LEU A 72 8.55 -1.92 -0.06
CA LEU A 72 8.59 -1.05 1.11
C LEU A 72 9.57 -1.59 2.17
N LEU A 73 9.55 -2.90 2.40
CA LEU A 73 10.37 -3.57 3.41
C LEU A 73 11.83 -3.72 2.96
N MET A 74 12.03 -4.03 1.68
CA MET A 74 13.36 -4.10 1.05
C MET A 74 14.01 -2.72 0.82
N CYS A 75 13.29 -1.61 1.04
CA CYS A 75 13.85 -0.28 0.78
C CYS A 75 15.15 -0.06 1.59
N PRO A 76 16.26 0.31 0.93
CA PRO A 76 17.55 0.49 1.60
C PRO A 76 17.63 1.80 2.38
N TYR A 77 16.74 2.76 2.12
CA TYR A 77 16.73 4.06 2.77
C TYR A 77 15.97 4.03 4.10
N ASP A 78 16.53 4.64 5.13
CA ASP A 78 15.87 4.92 6.40
C ASP A 78 16.27 6.31 6.92
N PRO A 79 15.34 7.28 7.03
CA PRO A 79 13.94 7.19 6.66
C PRO A 79 13.75 7.14 5.13
N LYS A 80 12.87 6.25 4.66
CA LYS A 80 12.51 6.15 3.24
C LYS A 80 12.01 7.50 2.69
N PRO A 81 12.54 8.00 1.56
CA PRO A 81 12.03 9.20 0.90
C PRO A 81 10.68 8.92 0.20
N MET A 82 9.96 9.99 -0.15
CA MET A 82 8.78 9.86 -1.00
C MET A 82 9.16 9.23 -2.35
N CYS A 83 8.33 8.32 -2.88
CA CYS A 83 8.65 7.61 -4.13
C CYS A 83 8.87 8.57 -5.32
N LYS A 84 8.27 9.76 -5.31
CA LYS A 84 8.50 10.82 -6.33
C LYS A 84 9.91 11.42 -6.25
N LYS A 85 10.49 11.49 -5.06
CA LYS A 85 11.83 12.06 -4.78
C LYS A 85 12.91 10.99 -4.58
N CYS A 86 12.57 9.71 -4.79
CA CYS A 86 13.50 8.61 -4.58
C CYS A 86 14.42 8.44 -5.80
N THR A 87 15.73 8.44 -5.58
CA THR A 87 16.76 8.29 -6.62
C THR A 87 16.78 6.88 -7.21
N THR A 88 16.52 5.86 -6.37
CA THR A 88 16.42 4.46 -6.81
C THR A 88 14.95 4.13 -7.13
N HIS A 89 14.61 3.96 -8.40
CA HIS A 89 13.27 3.54 -8.82
C HIS A 89 13.13 2.01 -8.75
N CYS A 90 12.59 1.50 -7.63
CA CYS A 90 12.58 0.07 -7.31
C CYS A 90 11.34 -0.72 -7.77
N TYR A 91 10.32 -0.03 -8.31
CA TYR A 91 9.11 -0.68 -8.85
C TYR A 91 9.39 -1.28 -10.23
N ALA A 92 8.94 -2.51 -10.46
CA ALA A 92 8.94 -3.08 -11.80
C ALA A 92 8.07 -2.23 -12.76
N PRO A 93 8.39 -2.21 -14.08
CA PRO A 93 7.60 -1.51 -15.08
C PRO A 93 6.11 -1.89 -14.99
N GLY A 94 5.19 -0.93 -15.07
CA GLY A 94 3.74 -1.14 -14.96
C GLY A 94 3.21 -1.09 -13.52
N TYR A 95 3.92 -1.64 -12.54
CA TYR A 95 3.51 -1.56 -11.14
C TYR A 95 3.59 -0.14 -10.59
N ARG A 96 4.54 0.66 -11.08
CA ARG A 96 4.68 2.07 -10.68
C ARG A 96 3.46 2.88 -11.10
N GLU A 97 2.99 2.65 -12.32
CA GLU A 97 1.82 3.32 -12.91
C GLU A 97 0.56 2.92 -12.14
N SER A 98 0.38 1.62 -11.87
CA SER A 98 -0.74 1.13 -11.05
C SER A 98 -0.72 1.74 -9.64
N ILE A 99 0.44 1.80 -8.97
CA ILE A 99 0.50 2.44 -7.65
C ILE A 99 0.18 3.94 -7.73
N LYS A 100 0.71 4.67 -8.72
CA LYS A 100 0.37 6.09 -8.90
C LYS A 100 -1.13 6.28 -9.09
N GLU A 101 -1.77 5.43 -9.88
CA GLU A 101 -3.21 5.47 -10.12
C GLU A 101 -4.00 5.22 -8.83
N VAL A 102 -3.64 4.16 -8.09
CA VAL A 102 -4.25 3.85 -6.78
C VAL A 102 -4.09 5.02 -5.82
N MET A 103 -2.88 5.59 -5.70
CA MET A 103 -2.62 6.72 -4.81
C MET A 103 -3.48 7.93 -5.16
N ARG A 104 -3.54 8.27 -6.46
CA ARG A 104 -4.34 9.40 -6.96
C ARG A 104 -5.83 9.19 -6.73
N PHE A 105 -6.36 8.04 -7.12
CA PHE A 105 -7.79 7.75 -7.01
C PHE A 105 -8.24 7.70 -5.54
N SER A 106 -7.55 6.90 -4.72
CA SER A 106 -7.96 6.66 -3.34
C SER A 106 -7.76 7.90 -2.46
N GLY A 107 -6.72 8.72 -2.73
CA GLY A 107 -6.54 10.01 -2.07
C GLY A 107 -7.70 10.97 -2.35
N ILE A 108 -8.06 11.17 -3.63
CA ILE A 108 -9.21 12.00 -4.01
C ILE A 108 -10.52 11.45 -3.45
N TYR A 109 -10.70 10.13 -3.47
CA TYR A 109 -11.88 9.47 -2.92
C TYR A 109 -12.04 9.80 -1.42
N LEU A 110 -10.98 9.66 -0.62
CA LEU A 110 -11.03 9.94 0.82
C LEU A 110 -11.33 11.42 1.12
N ILE A 111 -10.74 12.34 0.33
CA ILE A 111 -11.03 13.77 0.42
C ILE A 111 -12.52 14.04 0.19
N LYS A 112 -13.11 13.45 -0.86
CA LYS A 112 -14.54 13.63 -1.19
C LYS A 112 -15.48 13.08 -0.13
N HIS A 113 -15.02 12.15 0.71
CA HIS A 113 -15.82 11.50 1.75
C HIS A 113 -15.47 12.01 3.17
N GLY A 114 -14.92 13.22 3.28
CA GLY A 114 -14.81 13.93 4.57
C GLY A 114 -13.56 13.61 5.40
N ARG A 115 -12.58 12.88 4.86
CA ARG A 115 -11.28 12.65 5.53
C ARG A 115 -10.32 13.82 5.29
N LEU A 116 -10.70 14.99 5.81
CA LEU A 116 -9.91 16.23 5.71
C LEU A 116 -8.57 16.14 6.46
N ASP A 117 -8.46 15.23 7.45
CA ASP A 117 -7.21 14.88 8.13
C ASP A 117 -6.12 14.40 7.16
N MET A 118 -6.50 13.75 6.06
CA MET A 118 -5.55 13.36 5.02
C MET A 118 -5.10 14.55 4.16
N ILE A 119 -5.91 15.58 4.01
CA ILE A 119 -5.47 16.81 3.35
C ILE A 119 -4.35 17.44 4.18
N LEU A 120 -4.54 17.55 5.49
CA LEU A 120 -3.51 18.07 6.40
C LEU A 120 -2.22 17.25 6.33
N HIS A 121 -2.29 15.91 6.34
CA HIS A 121 -1.09 15.07 6.26
C HIS A 121 -0.36 15.13 4.91
N TYR A 122 -1.06 15.45 3.81
CA TYR A 122 -0.47 15.51 2.47
C TYR A 122 -0.03 16.91 2.04
N PHE A 123 -0.62 17.97 2.60
CA PHE A 123 -0.33 19.37 2.27
C PHE A 123 0.47 20.12 3.36
N LEU A 124 0.50 19.64 4.60
CA LEU A 124 1.28 20.19 5.73
C LEU A 124 2.43 19.24 6.10
#